data_AF-X1BU70-F1
#
_entry.id   AF-X1BU70-F1
#
_cell.length_a   1.000
_cell.length_b   1.000
_cell.length_c   1.000
_cell.angle_alpha   90.00
_cell.angle_beta   90.00
_cell.angle_gamma   90.00
#
_symmetry.space_group_name_H-M   'P 1'
#
loop_
_entity.id
_entity.type
_entity.pdbx_description
1 polymer ?
#
loop_
_entity_poly.entity_id
_entity_poly.type
_entity_poly.pdbx_seq_one_letter_code
_entity_poly.pdbx_strand_id
1 'polypeptide(L)' 'MNHIRVSVWENSGDNGNRWFNTTITRRYKDGDDWKDTSTYSGLADLALVAEATRLAREFIADVELQQAHDEL' A
#
# COMPACT_ATOMS: atom_id res chain seq x y z
N MET A 1 9.43 13.89 10.33
CA MET A 1 8.20 13.45 9.64
C MET A 1 8.29 11.94 9.48
N ASN A 2 7.28 11.15 9.87
CA ASN A 2 7.36 9.69 9.75
C ASN A 2 7.16 9.28 8.27
N HIS A 3 8.07 8.45 7.74
CA HIS A 3 8.01 7.99 6.35
C HIS A 3 7.20 6.69 6.28
N ILE A 4 5.87 6.80 6.26
CA ILE A 4 4.98 5.67 5.97
C ILE A 4 4.78 5.57 4.46
N ARG A 5 4.95 4.37 3.91
CA ARG A 5 4.72 4.06 2.50
C ARG A 5 3.86 2.81 2.38
N VAL A 6 2.86 2.88 1.50
CA VAL A 6 2.08 1.73 1.07
C VAL A 6 2.44 1.43 -0.38
N SER A 7 2.99 0.24 -0.63
CA SER A 7 3.25 -0.27 -1.97
C SER A 7 2.13 -1.22 -2.37
N VAL A 8 1.55 -1.00 -3.55
CA VAL A 8 0.51 -1.86 -4.15
C VAL A 8 1.12 -2.57 -5.35
N TRP A 9 0.93 -3.89 -5.42
CA TRP A 9 1.45 -4.75 -6.48
C TRP A 9 0.29 -5.49 -7.13
N GLU A 10 0.21 -5.37 -8.45
CA GLU A 10 -0.82 -6.07 -9.20
C GLU A 10 -0.37 -7.48 -9.59
N ASN A 11 -1.19 -8.43 -9.16
CA ASN A 11 -1.24 -9.86 -9.42
C ASN A 11 -1.91 -10.22 -10.75
N SER A 12 -1.42 -11.19 -11.52
CA SER A 12 -2.22 -11.84 -12.57
C SER A 12 -1.98 -13.35 -12.56
N GLY A 13 -3.04 -14.14 -12.63
CA GLY A 13 -3.01 -15.60 -12.71
C GLY A 13 -3.45 -16.14 -14.06
N ASP A 14 -3.20 -17.42 -14.30
CA ASP A 14 -3.40 -18.08 -15.60
C ASP A 14 -4.85 -18.05 -16.13
N ASN A 15 -5.85 -17.93 -15.23
CA ASN A 15 -7.27 -17.85 -15.59
C ASN A 15 -7.80 -16.40 -15.68
N GLY A 16 -6.92 -15.42 -15.87
CA GLY A 16 -7.32 -14.00 -15.92
C GLY A 16 -7.67 -13.39 -14.55
N ASN A 17 -7.55 -14.16 -13.47
CA ASN A 17 -7.78 -13.62 -12.12
C ASN A 17 -6.65 -12.65 -11.75
N ARG A 18 -7.00 -11.41 -11.37
CA ARG A 18 -6.07 -10.40 -10.87
C ARG A 18 -6.32 -10.18 -9.38
N TRP A 19 -5.27 -9.90 -8.63
CA TRP A 19 -5.37 -9.59 -7.21
C TRP A 19 -4.26 -8.66 -6.78
N PHE A 20 -4.50 -7.83 -5.77
CA PHE A 20 -3.52 -6.83 -5.33
C PHE A 20 -2.85 -7.23 -4.02
N ASN A 21 -1.52 -7.25 -4.01
CA ASN A 21 -0.74 -7.39 -2.79
C ASN A 21 -0.35 -5.99 -2.28
N THR A 22 -0.48 -5.76 -0.98
CA THR A 22 -0.12 -4.49 -0.36
C THR A 22 0.96 -4.68 0.70
N THR A 23 1.99 -3.83 0.69
CA THR A 23 3.02 -3.79 1.74
C THR A 23 3.07 -2.41 2.36
N ILE A 24 2.92 -2.34 3.68
CA ILE A 24 3.03 -1.11 4.47
C ILE A 24 4.41 -1.10 5.10
N THR A 25 5.15 -0.02 4.92
CA THR A 25 6.52 0.14 5.44
C THR A 25 6.69 1.50 6.10
N ARG A 26 7.42 1.52 7.21
CA ARG A 26 7.93 2.74 7.85
C ARG A 26 9.43 2.80 7.63
N ARG A 27 9.94 3.90 7.08
CA ARG A 27 11.38 4.15 6.95
C ARG A 27 11.90 4.98 8.12
N TYR A 28 13.02 4.56 8.71
CA TYR A 28 13.70 5.23 9.81
C TYR A 28 15.21 5.26 9.58
N LYS A 29 15.91 6.19 10.23
CA LYS A 29 17.36 6.29 10.18
C LYS A 29 17.98 5.55 11.37
N ASP A 30 18.99 4.72 11.11
CA ASP A 30 19.77 4.01 12.11
C ASP A 30 21.26 4.25 11.83
N GLY A 31 21.88 5.12 12.63
CA GLY A 31 23.20 5.65 12.32
C GLY A 31 23.18 6.47 11.02
N ASP A 32 23.95 6.01 10.02
CA ASP A 32 23.96 6.60 8.67
C ASP A 32 23.10 5.86 7.65
N ASP A 33 22.52 4.73 8.03
CA ASP A 33 21.70 3.92 7.14
C ASP A 33 20.21 4.24 7.27
N TRP A 34 19.51 4.17 6.14
CA TRP A 34 18.06 4.15 6.11
C TRP A 34 17.57 2.70 6.13
N LYS A 35 16.68 2.39 7.08
CA LYS A 35 16.08 1.06 7.24
C LYS A 35 14.57 1.12 7.13
N ASP A 36 13.99 0.04 6.61
CA ASP A 36 12.55 -0.14 6.53
C ASP A 36 12.09 -1.10 7.65
N THR A 37 10.94 -0.83 8.25
CA THR A 37 10.30 -1.66 9.27
C THR A 37 8.79 -1.75 9.04
N SER A 38 8.16 -2.78 9.58
CA SER A 38 6.70 -2.92 9.66
C SER A 38 6.15 -2.65 11.06
N THR A 39 6.95 -2.00 11.93
CA THR A 39 6.54 -1.60 13.28
C THR A 39 6.12 -0.13 13.30
N TYR A 40 4.98 0.15 13.94
CA TYR A 40 4.35 1.48 14.00
C TYR A 40 4.22 1.93 15.45
N SER A 41 4.79 3.09 15.77
CA SER A 41 4.88 3.64 17.13
C SER A 41 3.82 4.69 17.41
N GLY A 42 2.87 4.33 18.27
CA GLY A 42 1.86 5.24 18.82
C GLY A 42 0.84 5.73 17.80
N LEU A 43 0.02 6.69 18.25
CA LEU A 43 -1.12 7.19 17.49
C LEU A 43 -0.71 7.88 16.17
N ALA A 44 0.43 8.57 16.16
CA ALA A 44 0.89 9.30 14.98
C ALA A 44 1.19 8.36 13.79
N ASP A 45 1.90 7.24 14.03
CA ASP A 45 2.14 6.27 12.95
C ASP A 45 0.84 5.60 12.50
N LEU A 46 -0.04 5.23 13.44
CA LEU A 46 -1.30 4.59 13.09
C LEU A 46 -2.23 5.51 12.27
N ALA A 47 -2.26 6.81 12.57
CA ALA A 47 -3.03 7.77 11.79
C ALA A 47 -2.54 7.86 10.33
N LEU A 48 -1.22 7.85 10.13
CA LEU A 48 -0.63 7.86 8.79
C LEU A 48 -0.84 6.53 8.04
N VAL A 49 -0.77 5.39 8.74
CA VAL A 49 -1.08 4.08 8.17
C VAL A 49 -2.55 4.01 7.73
N ALA A 50 -3.48 4.47 8.57
CA ALA A 50 -4.90 4.50 8.24
C ALA A 50 -5.16 5.31 6.96
N GLU A 51 -4.59 6.51 6.86
CA GLU A 51 -4.78 7.34 5.68
C GLU A 51 -4.09 6.77 4.43
N ALA A 52 -2.85 6.28 4.55
CA ALA A 52 -2.13 5.72 3.42
C ALA A 52 -2.80 4.43 2.90
N THR A 53 -3.35 3.60 3.79
CA THR A 53 -4.10 2.40 3.39
C THR A 53 -5.47 2.74 2.81
N ARG A 54 -6.14 3.80 3.29
CA ARG A 54 -7.36 4.31 2.66
C ARG A 54 -7.12 4.72 1.21
N LEU A 55 -6.04 5.46 0.95
CA LEU A 55 -5.64 5.88 -0.40
C LEU A 55 -5.28 4.68 -1.29
N ALA A 56 -4.55 3.69 -0.76
CA ALA A 56 -4.23 2.48 -1.51
C ALA A 56 -5.50 1.67 -1.87
N ARG A 57 -6.46 1.59 -0.94
CA ARG A 57 -7.77 0.96 -1.18
C ARG A 57 -8.54 1.69 -2.28
N GLU A 58 -8.54 3.01 -2.30
CA GLU A 58 -9.18 3.82 -3.35
C GLU A 58 -8.55 3.57 -4.71
N PHE A 59 -7.22 3.59 -4.78
CA PHE A 59 -6.50 3.23 -5.99
C PHE A 59 -6.88 1.84 -6.52
N ILE A 60 -6.90 0.82 -5.64
CA ILE A 60 -7.28 -0.55 -6.04
C ILE A 60 -8.72 -0.59 -6.57
N ALA A 61 -9.65 0.06 -5.87
CA ALA A 61 -11.06 0.09 -6.28
C ALA A 61 -11.26 0.79 -7.64
N ASP A 62 -10.57 1.90 -7.89
CA ASP A 62 -10.64 2.60 -9.18
C ASP A 62 -10.09 1.73 -10.32
N VAL A 63 -8.99 1.01 -10.07
CA VAL A 63 -8.39 0.09 -11.05
C VAL A 63 -9.33 -1.09 -11.33
N GLU A 64 -9.97 -1.66 -10.32
CA GLU A 64 -10.95 -2.74 -10.48
C GLU A 64 -12.22 -2.27 -11.21
N LEU A 65 -12.70 -1.05 -10.93
CA LEU A 65 -13.87 -0.47 -11.60
C LEU A 65 -13.61 -0.19 -13.08
N GLN A 66 -12.44 0.36 -13.42
CA GLN A 66 -12.06 0.62 -14.81
C GLN A 66 -12.03 -0.68 -15.63
N GLN A 67 -11.52 -1.77 -15.06
CA GLN A 67 -11.51 -3.08 -15.71
C GLN A 67 -12.92 -3.59 -16.01
N ALA A 68 -13.82 -3.51 -15.03
CA ALA A 68 -15.21 -3.93 -15.22
C ALA A 68 -15.92 -3.12 -16.34
N HIS A 69 -15.52 -1.87 -16.56
CA HIS A 69 -16.02 -1.06 -17.66
C HIS A 69 -15.40 -1.45 -19.01
N ASP A 70 -14.11 -1.79 -19.05
CA ASP A 70 -13.41 -2.19 -20.28
C ASP A 70 -13.81 -3.60 -20.77
N GLU A 71 -14.45 -4.41 -19.91
CA GLU A 71 -14.96 -5.75 -20.21
C GLU A 71 -16.41 -5.80 -20.74
N LEU A 72 -17.10 -4.64 -20.83
CA LEU A 72 -18.46 -4.47 -21.36
C LEU A 72 -18.47 -4.06 -22.84
#